data_AF-A0A375I8A7-F1
#
_entry.id   AF-A0A375I8A7-F1
#
_cell.length_a   1.000
_cell.length_b   1.000
_cell.length_c   1.000
_cell.angle_alpha   90.00
_cell.angle_beta   90.00
_cell.angle_gamma   90.00
#
_symmetry.space_group_name_H-M   'P 1'
#
loop_
_entity.id
_entity.type
_entity.pdbx_description
1 polymer ?
#
loop_
_entity_poly.entity_id
_entity_poly.type
_entity_poly.pdbx_seq_one_letter_code
_entity_poly.pdbx_strand_id
1 'polypeptide(L)'
;MDVLDRYGQLHTRLQTLNLYALVDGALYQQHRERQLEHVPGGIVALFSGTADDALAHAGPWLVDAAQVTEAVLRDLISLERAAPAVTWLIAEADLTGLTCSGQVISDRQIGSFTVDFAS
;
A
#
# COMPACT_ATOMS: atom_id res chain seq x y z
N MET A 1 6.31 11.52 -13.67
CA MET A 1 7.34 10.77 -12.96
C MET A 1 6.65 9.53 -12.41
N ASP A 2 7.09 8.35 -12.81
CA ASP A 2 6.48 7.08 -12.38
C ASP A 2 6.74 6.86 -10.88
N VAL A 3 5.84 6.17 -10.17
CA VAL A 3 6.04 5.84 -8.76
C VAL A 3 7.27 4.96 -8.55
N LEU A 4 7.58 4.08 -9.51
CA LEU A 4 8.76 3.24 -9.48
C LEU A 4 10.04 4.07 -9.64
N ASP A 5 10.03 5.09 -10.49
CA ASP A 5 11.15 6.04 -10.63
C ASP A 5 11.37 6.82 -9.33
N ARG A 6 10.28 7.30 -8.71
CA ARG A 6 10.32 8.02 -7.44
C ARG A 6 10.84 7.14 -6.31
N TYR A 7 10.38 5.89 -6.23
CA TYR A 7 10.85 4.91 -5.26
C TYR A 7 12.35 4.63 -5.44
N GLY A 8 12.82 4.39 -6.66
CA GLY A 8 14.24 4.15 -6.93
C GLY A 8 15.15 5.30 -6.48
N GLN A 9 14.73 6.54 -6.70
CA GLN A 9 15.47 7.72 -6.25
C GLN A 9 15.51 7.86 -4.73
N LEU A 10 14.38 7.59 -4.06
CA LEU A 10 14.30 7.65 -2.60
C LEU A 10 15.07 6.51 -1.93
N HIS A 11 14.94 5.29 -2.43
CA HIS A 11 15.60 4.10 -1.90
C HIS A 11 17.13 4.17 -2.03
N THR A 12 17.64 4.89 -3.05
CA THR A 12 19.08 5.19 -3.18
C THR A 12 19.61 6.01 -2.00
N ARG A 13 18.76 6.80 -1.33
CA ARG A 13 19.13 7.66 -0.19
C ARG A 13 18.73 7.06 1.16
N LEU A 14 17.65 6.28 1.19
CA LEU A 14 17.04 5.71 2.38
C LEU A 14 16.68 4.24 2.09
N GLN A 15 17.64 3.35 2.34
CA GLN A 15 17.51 1.91 2.07
C GLN A 15 16.45 1.21 2.94
N THR A 16 15.90 1.90 3.95
CA THR A 16 14.82 1.42 4.82
C THR A 16 13.43 1.60 4.22
N LEU A 17 13.30 2.33 3.10
CA LEU A 17 12.01 2.56 2.46
C LEU A 17 11.54 1.34 1.68
N ASN A 18 10.30 0.96 1.94
CA ASN A 18 9.55 -0.07 1.24
C ASN A 18 8.44 0.56 0.40
N LEU A 19 8.07 -0.12 -0.68
CA LEU A 19 6.97 0.28 -1.57
C LEU A 19 5.80 -0.68 -1.37
N TYR A 20 4.65 -0.11 -1.01
CA TYR A 20 3.40 -0.84 -0.84
C TYR A 20 2.34 -0.33 -1.82
N ALA A 21 1.48 -1.22 -2.29
CA ALA A 21 0.27 -0.86 -2.99
C ALA A 21 -0.93 -1.09 -2.06
N LEU A 22 -1.67 -0.04 -1.77
CA LEU A 22 -2.98 -0.09 -1.13
C LEU A 22 -4.02 -0.32 -2.23
N VAL A 23 -4.65 -1.48 -2.21
CA VAL A 23 -5.59 -1.93 -3.23
C VAL A 23 -7.00 -1.99 -2.63
N ASP A 24 -7.95 -1.34 -3.28
CA ASP A 24 -9.37 -1.53 -2.98
C ASP A 24 -9.79 -2.92 -3.46
N GLY A 25 -10.16 -3.79 -2.52
CA GLY A 25 -10.49 -5.19 -2.81
C GLY A 25 -11.74 -5.33 -3.67
N ALA A 26 -12.73 -4.45 -3.47
CA ALA A 26 -13.98 -4.46 -4.22
C ALA A 26 -13.75 -4.03 -5.67
N LEU A 27 -12.99 -2.95 -5.89
CA LEU A 27 -12.64 -2.50 -7.25
C LEU A 27 -11.71 -3.50 -7.95
N TYR A 28 -10.75 -4.09 -7.25
CA TYR A 28 -9.92 -5.16 -7.80
C TYR A 28 -10.79 -6.33 -8.30
N GLN A 29 -11.72 -6.81 -7.47
CA GLN A 29 -12.64 -7.88 -7.84
C GLN A 29 -13.54 -7.51 -9.03
N GLN A 30 -14.03 -6.28 -9.09
CA GLN A 30 -14.84 -5.80 -10.20
C GLN A 30 -14.06 -5.77 -11.53
N HIS A 31 -12.79 -5.36 -11.50
CA HIS A 31 -11.97 -5.19 -12.71
C HIS A 31 -11.21 -6.46 -13.13
N ARG A 32 -11.06 -7.44 -12.25
CA ARG A 32 -10.31 -8.68 -12.49
C ARG A 32 -11.14 -9.95 -12.36
N GLU A 33 -12.39 -9.82 -11.96
CA GLU A 33 -13.33 -10.93 -11.69
C GLU A 33 -12.74 -11.97 -10.72
N ARG A 34 -11.77 -11.54 -9.91
CA ARG A 34 -10.99 -12.36 -8.99
C ARG A 34 -10.71 -11.59 -7.73
N GLN A 35 -10.72 -12.29 -6.60
CA GLN A 35 -10.39 -11.69 -5.32
C GLN A 35 -8.88 -11.70 -5.08
N LEU A 36 -8.39 -10.73 -4.31
CA LEU A 36 -7.06 -10.83 -3.71
C LEU A 36 -7.07 -11.90 -2.64
N GLU A 37 -5.97 -12.64 -2.56
CA GLU A 37 -5.77 -13.70 -1.59
C GLU A 37 -4.63 -13.31 -0.65
N HIS A 38 -4.78 -13.66 0.63
CA HIS A 38 -3.75 -13.40 1.62
C HIS A 38 -2.50 -14.22 1.31
N VAL A 39 -1.37 -13.53 1.14
CA VAL A 39 -0.05 -14.13 0.94
C VAL A 39 0.83 -13.68 2.11
N PRO A 40 1.24 -14.60 3.01
CA PRO A 40 2.06 -14.26 4.16
C PRO A 40 3.30 -13.46 3.75
N GLY A 41 3.46 -12.27 4.33
CA GLY A 41 4.59 -11.37 4.07
C GLY A 41 4.49 -10.54 2.79
N GLY A 42 3.49 -10.76 1.93
CA GLY A 42 3.38 -10.04 0.64
C GLY A 42 2.03 -9.37 0.38
N ILE A 43 0.92 -10.00 0.76
CA ILE A 43 -0.44 -9.48 0.52
C ILE A 43 -1.27 -9.70 1.79
N VAL A 44 -1.71 -8.60 2.41
CA VAL A 44 -2.50 -8.64 3.64
C VAL A 44 -3.74 -7.75 3.53
N ALA A 45 -4.87 -8.23 4.01
CA ALA A 45 -6.05 -7.37 4.16
C ALA A 45 -5.91 -6.52 5.42
N LEU A 46 -6.15 -5.21 5.33
CA LEU A 46 -5.94 -4.28 6.44
C LEU A 46 -6.81 -4.61 7.66
N PHE A 47 -8.02 -5.13 7.43
CA PHE A 47 -8.92 -5.54 8.51
C PHE A 47 -8.72 -6.99 8.98
N SER A 48 -7.76 -7.73 8.42
CA SER A 48 -7.53 -9.12 8.82
C SER A 48 -7.12 -9.19 10.29
N GLY A 49 -7.80 -10.04 11.07
CA GLY A 49 -7.56 -10.17 12.51
C GLY A 49 -8.15 -9.06 13.37
N THR A 50 -8.97 -8.17 12.80
CA THR A 50 -9.73 -7.15 13.54
C THR A 50 -11.18 -7.59 13.77
N ALA A 51 -11.98 -6.80 14.51
CA ALA A 51 -13.41 -7.05 14.68
C ALA A 51 -14.17 -7.10 13.33
N ASP A 52 -13.63 -6.44 12.31
CA ASP A 52 -14.16 -6.38 10.94
C ASP A 52 -13.50 -7.43 10.01
N ASP A 53 -12.96 -8.53 10.54
CA ASP A 53 -12.35 -9.61 9.75
C ASP A 53 -13.32 -10.18 8.69
N ALA A 54 -14.62 -10.23 9.02
CA ALA A 54 -15.67 -10.60 8.07
C ALA A 54 -15.72 -9.69 6.82
N LEU A 55 -15.23 -8.45 6.92
CA LEU A 55 -15.11 -7.47 5.83
C LEU A 55 -13.68 -7.36 5.27
N ALA A 56 -12.68 -8.00 5.88
CA ALA A 56 -11.29 -7.93 5.42
C ALA A 56 -11.13 -8.36 3.96
N HIS A 57 -11.94 -9.33 3.55
CA HIS A 57 -12.00 -9.84 2.19
C HIS A 57 -12.39 -8.75 1.15
N ALA A 58 -13.16 -7.73 1.55
CA ALA A 58 -13.59 -6.61 0.71
C ALA A 58 -12.54 -5.48 0.63
N GLY A 59 -11.53 -5.49 1.51
CA GLY A 59 -10.42 -4.54 1.53
C GLY A 59 -10.62 -3.35 2.46
N PRO A 60 -9.64 -2.42 2.53
CA PRO A 60 -8.49 -2.31 1.64
C PRO A 60 -7.39 -3.34 1.92
N TRP A 61 -6.64 -3.71 0.88
CA TRP A 61 -5.54 -4.68 0.91
C TRP A 61 -4.20 -3.95 0.78
N LEU A 62 -3.19 -4.41 1.50
CA LEU A 62 -1.82 -3.92 1.40
C LEU A 62 -0.96 -4.97 0.69
N VAL A 63 -0.27 -4.57 -0.36
CA VAL A 63 0.61 -5.43 -1.15
C VAL A 63 2.02 -4.89 -1.10
N ASP A 64 2.99 -5.69 -0.65
CA ASP A 64 4.42 -5.35 -0.69
C ASP A 64 4.98 -5.61 -2.10
N ALA A 65 5.39 -4.54 -2.78
CA ALA A 65 5.92 -4.60 -4.14
C ALA A 65 7.23 -5.39 -4.24
N ALA A 66 7.99 -5.53 -3.14
CA ALA A 66 9.23 -6.30 -3.10
C ALA A 66 8.99 -7.81 -2.91
N GLN A 67 7.83 -8.20 -2.38
CA GLN A 67 7.52 -9.60 -2.03
C GLN A 67 6.60 -10.29 -3.05
N VAL A 68 5.91 -9.51 -3.90
CA VAL A 68 5.07 -10.08 -4.96
C VAL A 68 5.84 -10.33 -6.25
N THR A 69 5.29 -11.20 -7.09
CA THR A 69 5.86 -11.47 -8.42
C THR A 69 5.70 -10.25 -9.33
N GLU A 70 6.58 -10.13 -10.32
CA GLU A 70 6.52 -9.05 -11.32
C GLU A 70 5.18 -9.03 -12.08
N ALA A 71 4.54 -10.19 -12.27
CA ALA A 71 3.23 -10.30 -12.90
C ALA A 71 2.14 -9.60 -12.08
N VAL A 72 2.13 -9.79 -10.75
CA VAL A 72 1.21 -9.10 -9.84
C VAL A 72 1.49 -7.60 -9.83
N LEU A 73 2.76 -7.21 -9.76
CA LEU A 73 3.13 -5.79 -9.77
C LEU A 73 2.67 -5.09 -11.06
N ARG A 74 2.88 -5.71 -12.23
CA ARG A 74 2.41 -5.19 -13.52
C ARG A 74 0.89 -5.10 -13.60
N ASP A 75 0.18 -6.07 -13.01
CA ASP A 75 -1.28 -6.02 -12.97
C ASP A 75 -1.78 -4.85 -12.13
N LEU A 76 -1.17 -4.59 -10.98
CA LEU A 76 -1.51 -3.45 -10.12
C LEU A 76 -1.24 -2.11 -10.80
N ILE A 77 -0.11 -1.96 -11.51
CA ILE A 77 0.19 -0.76 -12.31
C ILE A 77 -0.83 -0.59 -13.44
N SER A 78 -1.25 -1.68 -14.08
CA SER A 78 -2.29 -1.65 -15.12
C SER A 78 -3.65 -1.24 -14.52
N LEU A 79 -3.97 -1.75 -13.34
CA LEU A 79 -5.21 -1.45 -12.63
C LEU A 79 -5.27 0.01 -12.17
N GLU A 80 -4.18 0.57 -11.65
CA GLU A 80 -4.05 2.00 -11.30
C GLU A 80 -4.43 2.91 -12.48
N ARG A 81 -3.99 2.55 -13.69
CA ARG A 81 -4.29 3.32 -14.91
C ARG A 81 -5.73 3.18 -15.36
N ALA A 82 -6.37 2.06 -15.06
CA ALA A 82 -7.74 1.76 -15.46
C ALA A 82 -8.78 2.29 -14.46
N ALA A 83 -8.44 2.35 -13.17
CA ALA A 83 -9.32 2.76 -12.09
C ALA A 83 -8.52 3.29 -10.89
N PRO A 84 -9.11 4.18 -10.06
CA PRO A 84 -8.51 4.63 -8.81
C PRO A 84 -8.56 3.55 -7.71
N ALA A 85 -8.31 2.29 -8.08
CA ALA A 85 -8.36 1.13 -7.21
C ALA A 85 -7.02 0.85 -6.50
N VAL A 86 -5.94 1.48 -6.94
CA VAL A 86 -4.59 1.29 -6.39
C VAL A 86 -4.02 2.63 -5.97
N THR A 87 -3.54 2.71 -4.74
CA THR A 87 -2.78 3.85 -4.19
C THR A 87 -1.42 3.35 -3.74
N TRP A 88 -0.35 3.96 -4.24
CA TRP A 88 1.01 3.58 -3.86
C TRP A 88 1.47 4.32 -2.60
N LEU A 89 2.06 3.59 -1.67
CA LEU A 89 2.58 4.08 -0.39
C LEU A 89 4.08 3.78 -0.32
N ILE A 90 4.86 4.77 0.11
CA ILE A 90 6.29 4.59 0.38
C ILE A 90 6.48 4.87 1.87
N ALA A 91 6.94 3.87 2.61
CA ALA A 91 7.07 3.94 4.07
C ALA A 91 8.31 3.17 4.54
N GLU A 92 8.90 3.61 5.65
CA GLU A 92 9.97 2.88 6.35
C GLU A 92 9.42 1.73 7.22
N ALA A 93 8.14 1.80 7.56
CA ALA A 93 7.45 0.76 8.31
C ALA A 93 7.31 -0.52 7.46
N ASP A 94 7.42 -1.68 8.11
CA ASP A 94 7.15 -2.97 7.49
C ASP A 94 5.63 -3.22 7.38
N LEU A 95 5.26 -4.25 6.63
CA LEU A 95 3.87 -4.65 6.41
C LEU A 95 3.12 -4.83 7.75
N THR A 96 3.79 -5.37 8.77
CA THR A 96 3.25 -5.55 10.13
C THR A 96 3.02 -4.21 10.84
N GLY A 97 3.97 -3.29 10.74
CA GLY A 97 3.85 -1.94 11.30
C GLY A 97 2.70 -1.17 10.68
N LEU A 98 2.46 -1.32 9.38
CA LEU A 98 1.37 -0.66 8.65
C LEU A 98 -0.02 -1.25 8.96
N THR A 99 -0.13 -2.55 9.26
CA THR A 99 -1.41 -3.16 9.64
C THR A 99 -1.75 -2.96 11.12
N CYS A 100 -0.74 -2.89 12.00
CA CYS A 100 -0.93 -2.67 13.43
C CYS A 100 -1.18 -1.18 13.77
N SER A 101 -0.56 -0.28 13.02
CA SER A 101 -0.79 1.15 13.16
C SER A 101 -2.01 1.53 12.32
N GLY A 102 -3.20 1.63 12.93
CA GLY A 102 -4.41 2.16 12.27
C GLY A 102 -4.33 3.65 11.86
N GLN A 103 -3.16 4.12 11.42
CA GLN A 103 -2.83 5.48 11.02
C GLN A 103 -2.47 5.48 9.53
N VAL A 104 -3.49 5.28 8.68
CA VAL A 104 -3.38 5.62 7.26
C VAL A 104 -3.36 7.15 7.18
N ILE A 105 -2.17 7.74 7.04
CA ILE A 105 -2.02 9.15 6.68
C ILE A 105 -2.43 9.27 5.21
N SER A 106 -3.73 9.45 4.97
CA SER A 106 -4.26 9.78 3.65
C SER A 106 -3.85 11.23 3.33
N ASP A 107 -3.07 11.40 2.26
CA ASP A 107 -2.46 12.67 1.84
C ASP A 107 -3.50 13.67 1.31
N ARG A 108 -4.32 14.21 2.23
CA ARG A 108 -5.20 15.35 1.96
C ARG A 108 -5.28 16.34 3.13
N GLN A 109 -4.15 16.59 3.80
CA GLN A 109 -4.02 17.81 4.60
C GLN A 109 -2.56 18.27 4.66
N ILE A 110 -2.17 19.08 3.67
CA ILE A 110 -1.04 20.00 3.82
C ILE A 110 -1.46 21.01 4.90
N GLY A 111 -0.94 20.82 6.11
CA GLY A 111 -1.19 21.67 7.25
C GLY A 111 0.01 21.64 8.19
N SER A 112 1.05 22.41 7.84
CA SER A 112 2.05 23.02 8.72
C SER A 112 2.42 22.26 10.01
N PHE A 113 3.49 21.47 9.96
CA PHE A 113 4.30 21.18 11.15
C PHE A 113 5.62 21.95 11.03
N THR A 114 5.68 23.10 11.72
CA THR A 114 6.93 23.74 12.10
C THR A 114 7.60 22.85 13.14
N VAL A 115 8.79 22.33 12.83
CA VAL A 115 9.67 21.72 13.83
C VAL A 115 10.53 22.84 14.43
N ASP A 116 10.18 23.22 15.65
CA ASP A 116 10.98 24.08 16.53
C ASP A 116 12.24 23.32 16.95
N PHE A 117 13.41 23.81 16.56
CA PHE A 117 14.69 23.38 17.13
C PHE A 117 15.05 24.35 18.24
N ALA A 118 14.76 23.96 19.48
CA ALA A 118 15.31 24.62 20.65
C ALA A 118 16.83 24.35 20.73
N SER A 119 17.60 25.41 20.94
CA SER A 119 18.94 25.38 21.55
C SER A 119 19.02 26.50 22.56
#